data_AF-A0A151RUT0-F1
#
_entry.id   AF-A0A151RUT0-F1
#
_cell.length_a   1.000
_cell.length_b   1.000
_cell.length_c   1.000
_cell.angle_alpha   90.00
_cell.angle_beta   90.00
_cell.angle_gamma   90.00
#
_symmetry.space_group_name_H-M   'P 1'
#
loop_
_entity.id
_entity.type
_entity.pdbx_description
1 polymer ?
#
loop_
_entity_poly.entity_id
_entity_poly.type
_entity_poly.pdbx_seq_one_letter_code
_entity_poly.pdbx_strand_id
1 'polypeptide(L)'
;LLNLLPVRASLVRCGIPVINDFCTLCNNEAENVCHLFSHCRISCKIWYLVLHWLGISPCLPNALDELLLSMGGFAFGKKQGRIFTTIWISVIWSL
;
A
#
# COMPACT_ATOMS: atom_id res chain seq x y z
N LEU A 1 9.60 0.90 8.22
CA LEU A 1 8.63 1.99 7.95
C LEU A 1 7.18 1.53 8.05
N LEU A 2 6.79 0.44 7.39
CA LEU A 2 5.41 -0.06 7.31
C LEU A 2 4.71 -0.25 8.69
N ASN A 3 5.42 -0.74 9.72
CA ASN A 3 4.86 -0.95 11.06
C ASN A 3 4.62 0.34 11.90
N LEU A 4 5.08 1.49 11.42
CA LEU A 4 4.91 2.79 12.09
C LEU A 4 3.71 3.59 11.53
N LEU A 5 3.07 3.08 10.49
CA LEU A 5 1.91 3.75 9.88
C LEU A 5 0.71 3.64 10.84
N PRO A 6 -0.11 4.71 10.94
CA PRO A 6 -1.25 4.77 11.85
C PRO A 6 -2.39 3.91 11.31
N VAL A 7 -2.26 2.60 11.46
CA VAL A 7 -3.27 1.61 11.09
C VAL A 7 -4.03 1.20 12.35
N ARG A 8 -5.34 0.92 12.26
CA ARG A 8 -6.18 0.59 13.42
C ARG A 8 -5.63 -0.58 14.24
N ALA A 9 -5.08 -1.62 13.61
CA ALA A 9 -4.40 -2.70 14.32
C ALA A 9 -3.22 -2.23 15.18
N SER A 10 -2.48 -1.20 14.75
CA SER A 10 -1.41 -0.58 15.54
C SER A 10 -1.96 0.28 16.68
N LEU A 11 -3.12 0.92 16.52
CA LEU A 11 -3.80 1.69 17.58
C LEU A 11 -4.32 0.78 18.70
N VAL A 12 -4.93 -0.36 18.36
CA VAL A 12 -5.35 -1.38 19.32
C VAL A 12 -4.14 -1.89 20.12
N ARG A 13 -3.01 -2.14 19.44
CA ARG A 13 -1.76 -2.56 20.09
C ARG A 13 -1.19 -1.49 21.03
N CYS A 14 -1.49 -0.22 20.79
CA CYS A 14 -1.13 0.90 21.66
C CYS A 14 -2.15 1.15 22.80
N GLY A 15 -3.19 0.32 22.94
CA GLY A 15 -4.20 0.46 24.00
C GLY A 15 -5.24 1.54 23.73
N ILE A 16 -5.31 2.08 22.50
CA ILE A 16 -6.33 3.04 22.11
C ILE A 16 -7.58 2.25 21.68
N PRO A 17 -8.75 2.47 22.33
CA PRO A 17 -9.96 1.73 22.01
C PRO A 17 -10.45 2.12 20.61
N VAL A 18 -10.45 1.14 19.70
CA VAL A 18 -11.02 1.28 18.36
C VAL A 18 -12.37 0.55 18.37
N ILE A 19 -13.45 1.27 18.07
CA ILE A 19 -14.82 0.74 18.09
C ILE A 19 -15.00 -0.43 17.10
N ASN A 20 -14.22 -0.41 16.02
CA ASN A 20 -14.23 -1.41 14.96
C ASN A 20 -12.87 -1.43 14.26
N ASP A 21 -12.28 -2.61 14.11
CA ASP A 21 -10.98 -2.84 13.48
C ASP A 21 -11.08 -3.01 11.96
N PHE A 22 -12.27 -2.95 11.34
CA PHE A 22 -12.38 -3.03 9.88
C PHE A 22 -11.63 -1.91 9.15
N CYS A 23 -11.15 -2.26 7.96
CA CYS A 23 -10.45 -1.39 7.03
C CYS A 23 -11.30 -0.15 6.69
N THR A 24 -10.71 1.02 6.85
CA THR A 24 -11.33 2.31 6.50
C THR A 24 -11.72 2.41 5.03
N LEU A 25 -11.02 1.70 4.15
CA LEU A 25 -11.29 1.71 2.71
C LEU A 25 -12.43 0.75 2.34
N CYS A 26 -12.28 -0.55 2.64
CA CYS A 26 -13.24 -1.56 2.17
C CYS A 26 -14.33 -1.92 3.19
N ASN A 27 -14.13 -1.58 4.46
CA ASN A 27 -15.01 -1.91 5.59
C ASN A 27 -15.43 -3.39 5.67
N ASN A 28 -14.58 -4.30 5.18
CA ASN A 28 -14.91 -5.73 5.02
C ASN A 28 -13.96 -6.67 5.76
N GLU A 29 -12.68 -6.31 5.89
CA GLU A 29 -11.69 -7.09 6.65
C GLU A 29 -10.97 -6.21 7.67
N ALA A 30 -10.34 -6.84 8.66
CA ALA A 30 -9.55 -6.13 9.67
C ALA A 30 -8.41 -5.32 9.03
N GLU A 31 -8.29 -4.07 9.45
CA GLU A 31 -7.30 -3.13 8.95
C GLU A 31 -5.92 -3.46 9.53
N ASN A 32 -5.05 -3.99 8.69
CA ASN A 32 -3.62 -4.07 8.95
C ASN A 32 -2.86 -3.43 7.79
N VAL A 33 -1.55 -3.19 7.96
CA VAL A 33 -0.72 -2.50 6.98
C VAL A 33 -0.77 -3.22 5.62
N CYS A 34 -0.67 -4.55 5.61
CA CYS A 34 -0.71 -5.34 4.39
C CYS A 34 -2.09 -5.22 3.70
N HIS A 35 -3.18 -5.32 4.46
CA HIS A 35 -4.52 -5.18 3.94
C HIS A 35 -4.73 -3.75 3.40
N LEU A 36 -4.43 -2.72 4.18
CA LEU A 36 -4.66 -1.33 3.77
C LEU A 36 -3.90 -0.95 2.50
N PHE A 37 -2.64 -1.38 2.34
CA PHE A 37 -1.80 -0.94 1.21
C PHE A 37 -1.73 -1.94 0.05
N SER A 38 -1.84 -3.24 0.31
CA SER A 38 -1.62 -4.29 -0.71
C SER A 38 -2.88 -5.08 -1.06
N HIS A 39 -3.62 -5.59 -0.07
CA HIS A 39 -4.68 -6.59 -0.29
C HIS A 39 -6.11 -6.02 -0.28
N CYS A 40 -6.30 -4.78 0.17
CA CYS A 40 -7.60 -4.13 0.15
C CYS A 40 -8.05 -3.97 -1.30
N ARG A 41 -9.28 -4.40 -1.60
CA ARG A 41 -9.84 -4.33 -2.95
C ARG A 41 -9.75 -2.93 -3.57
N ILE A 42 -9.86 -1.88 -2.75
CA ILE A 42 -9.74 -0.48 -3.21
C ILE A 42 -8.28 -0.17 -3.54
N SER A 43 -7.36 -0.50 -2.64
CA SER A 43 -5.92 -0.30 -2.84
C SER A 43 -5.38 -1.09 -4.03
N CYS A 44 -5.79 -2.35 -4.21
CA CYS A 44 -5.44 -3.14 -5.40
C CYS A 44 -5.88 -2.45 -6.69
N LYS A 45 -7.09 -1.86 -6.72
CA LYS A 45 -7.57 -1.11 -7.89
C LYS A 45 -6.74 0.13 -8.15
N ILE A 46 -6.37 0.87 -7.11
CA ILE A 46 -5.50 2.05 -7.23
C ILE A 46 -4.15 1.65 -7.80
N TRP A 47 -3.52 0.60 -7.27
CA TRP A 47 -2.25 0.10 -7.81
C TRP A 47 -2.36 -0.38 -9.24
N TYR A 48 -3.44 -1.09 -9.59
CA TYR A 48 -3.70 -1.48 -10.97
C TYR A 48 -3.75 -0.28 -11.91
N LEU A 49 -4.47 0.78 -11.53
CA LEU A 49 -4.57 2.01 -12.32
C LEU A 49 -3.22 2.73 -12.45
N VAL A 50 -2.45 2.82 -11.36
CA VAL A 50 -1.11 3.42 -11.36
C VAL A 50 -0.16 2.63 -12.27
N LEU A 51 -0.16 1.31 -12.18
CA LEU A 51 0.67 0.45 -13.04
C LEU A 51 0.26 0.54 -14.50
N HIS A 52 -1.05 0.53 -14.78
CA HIS A 52 -1.58 0.72 -16.11
C HIS A 52 -1.18 2.09 -16.70
N TRP A 53 -1.26 3.16 -15.91
CA TRP A 53 -0.82 4.50 -16.30
C TRP A 53 0.68 4.57 -16.62
N LEU A 54 1.48 3.76 -15.92
CA LEU A 54 2.92 3.63 -16.15
C LEU A 54 3.27 2.63 -17.28
N GLY A 55 2.27 2.02 -17.92
CA GLY A 55 2.48 1.02 -18.98
C GLY A 55 3.01 -0.32 -18.47
N ILE A 56 2.92 -0.59 -17.17
CA ILE A 56 3.35 -1.84 -16.54
C ILE A 56 2.16 -2.79 -16.49
N SER A 57 2.27 -3.97 -17.10
CA SER A 57 1.23 -5.00 -17.02
C SER A 57 1.25 -5.65 -15.62
N PRO A 58 0.18 -5.54 -14.81
CA PRO A 58 0.13 -6.13 -13.48
C PRO A 58 -0.22 -7.62 -13.60
N CYS A 59 0.77 -8.46 -13.87
CA CYS A 59 0.60 -9.90 -13.82
C CYS A 59 0.75 -10.39 -12.37
N LEU A 60 -0.38 -10.73 -11.72
CA LEU A 60 -0.53 -11.51 -10.48
C LEU A 60 -0.51 -10.74 -9.12
N PRO A 61 -1.40 -11.07 -8.15
CA PRO A 61 -1.41 -10.46 -6.81
C PRO A 61 -0.14 -10.66 -5.99
N ASN A 62 0.59 -11.78 -6.16
CA ASN A 62 1.90 -11.95 -5.51
C ASN A 62 2.95 -10.97 -6.08
N ALA A 63 2.79 -10.57 -7.34
CA ALA A 63 3.62 -9.53 -7.93
C ALA A 63 3.29 -8.15 -7.36
N LEU A 64 2.09 -7.91 -6.82
CA LEU A 64 1.78 -6.64 -6.13
C LEU A 64 2.56 -6.52 -4.83
N ASP A 65 2.64 -7.58 -4.03
CA ASP A 65 3.42 -7.58 -2.80
C ASP A 65 4.93 -7.48 -3.08
N GLU A 66 5.43 -8.26 -4.04
CA GLU A 66 6.83 -8.15 -4.48
C GLU A 66 7.12 -6.79 -5.14
N LEU A 67 6.18 -6.21 -5.87
CA LEU A 67 6.32 -4.89 -6.46
C LEU A 67 6.27 -3.81 -5.39
N LEU A 68 5.43 -3.91 -4.36
CA LEU A 68 5.40 -2.99 -3.22
C LEU A 68 6.68 -3.08 -2.35
N LEU A 69 7.18 -4.29 -2.12
CA LEU A 69 8.42 -4.53 -1.38
C LEU A 69 9.64 -4.08 -2.18
N SER A 70 9.70 -4.43 -3.47
CA SER A 70 10.76 -3.95 -4.36
C SER A 70 10.67 -2.44 -4.51
N MET A 71 9.50 -1.83 -4.62
CA MET A 71 9.31 -0.37 -4.68
C MET A 71 9.89 0.40 -3.49
N GLY A 72 9.80 -0.18 -2.27
CA GLY A 72 10.39 0.40 -1.07
C GLY A 72 11.93 0.30 -1.03
N GLY A 73 12.54 -0.56 -1.84
CA GLY A 73 13.99 -0.83 -1.86
C GLY A 73 14.69 -0.55 -3.20
N PHE A 74 13.95 -0.42 -4.31
CA PHE A 74 14.50 -0.21 -5.64
C PHE A 74 14.77 1.28 -5.85
N ALA A 75 15.88 1.72 -5.29
CA ALA A 75 16.63 2.82 -5.87
C ALA A 75 17.15 2.37 -7.24
N PHE A 76 16.28 2.30 -8.26
CA PHE A 76 16.73 2.25 -9.66
C PHE A 76 17.61 3.50 -9.82
N GLY A 77 18.93 3.31 -9.86
CA GLY A 77 19.95 4.36 -9.70
C GLY A 77 20.02 5.42 -10.81
N LYS A 78 18.89 5.77 -11.43
CA LYS A 78 18.73 6.76 -12.51
C LYS A 78 17.47 7.59 -12.24
N LYS A 79 17.33 8.73 -12.95
CA LYS A 79 16.21 9.69 -12.89
C LYS A 79 14.81 9.02 -12.85
N GLN A 80 14.65 7.88 -13.54
CA GLN A 80 13.39 7.12 -13.58
C GLN A 80 13.00 6.50 -12.23
N GLY A 81 13.97 6.01 -11.44
CA GLY A 81 13.69 5.44 -10.12
C GLY A 81 13.12 6.48 -9.15
N ARG A 82 13.63 7.72 -9.17
CA ARG A 82 13.09 8.80 -8.32
C ARG A 82 11.64 9.11 -8.63
N ILE A 83 11.27 9.20 -9.91
CA ILE A 83 9.88 9.49 -10.32
C ILE A 83 8.95 8.39 -9.81
N PHE A 84 9.36 7.14 -9.98
CA PHE A 84 8.59 5.98 -9.52
C PHE A 84 8.44 5.94 -8.00
N THR A 85 9.52 6.23 -7.25
CA THR A 85 9.46 6.38 -5.79
C THR A 85 8.55 7.53 -5.35
N THR A 86 8.58 8.67 -6.04
CA THR A 86 7.68 9.81 -5.74
C THR A 86 6.22 9.44 -5.96
N ILE A 87 5.90 8.76 -7.07
CA ILE A 87 4.54 8.25 -7.33
C ILE A 87 4.12 7.29 -6.23
N TRP A 88 4.98 6.34 -5.87
CA TRP A 88 4.71 5.36 -4.82
C TRP A 88 4.42 6.01 -3.47
N ILE A 89 5.28 6.93 -3.03
CA ILE A 89 5.09 7.70 -1.79
C ILE A 89 3.78 8.46 -1.86
N SER A 90 3.48 9.15 -2.97
CA SER A 90 2.23 9.92 -3.11
C SER A 90 0.96 9.08 -3.03
N VAL A 91 0.98 7.87 -3.62
CA VAL A 91 -0.14 6.93 -3.57
C VAL A 91 -0.34 6.41 -2.14
N ILE A 92 0.74 6.06 -1.45
CA ILE A 92 0.67 5.61 -0.05
C ILE A 92 0.17 6.71 0.88
N TRP A 93 0.54 7.96 0.67
CA TRP A 93 0.01 9.07 1.47
C TRP A 93 -1.46 9.39 1.17
N SER A 94 -1.98 8.92 0.03
CA SER A 94 -3.39 9.10 -0.35
C SER A 94 -4.28 7.94 0.08
N LEU A 95 -3.68 6.83 0.53
CA LEU A 95 -4.33 5.63 1.07
C LEU A 95 -4.37 5.69 2.60
#